data_AF-A0A1U8A6Y9-F1
#
_entry.id   AF-A0A1U8A6Y9-F1
#
_cell.length_a   1.000
_cell.length_b   1.000
_cell.length_c   1.000
_cell.angle_alpha   90.00
_cell.angle_beta   90.00
_cell.angle_gamma   90.00
#
_symmetry.space_group_name_H-M   'P 1'
#
loop_
_entity.id
_entity.type
_entity.pdbx_description
1 polymer ?
#
loop_
_entity_poly.entity_id
_entity_poly.type
_entity_poly.pdbx_seq_one_letter_code
_entity_poly.pdbx_strand_id
1 'polypeptide(L)'
;MSASAFAPWSCCLKKLGTPRRRRDLDTTEPTTVTISTHRRHDRPPRPLQQKESSRLSRRLVIELGFCLGLVDAFIQQPREGFAAESQCELTLAPSGLAYCDRVVGTGPEATKGQLIKAHYVGKLENGKVFDSSYNRGKPLTFRVGVGEVIKGWDQGILGGDGIPPMFAGGKRTLKLPPELGYGMRGAGCKGGSCIIPPDSILLFDVEFIGKA
;
A
#
# COMPACT_ATOMS: atom_id res chain seq x y z
N MET A 1 -63.78 -7.97 -29.03
CA MET A 1 -64.09 -7.39 -30.36
C MET A 1 -62.85 -6.63 -30.82
N SER A 2 -62.27 -7.04 -31.96
CA SER A 2 -61.23 -6.35 -32.75
C SER A 2 -59.90 -5.95 -32.08
N ALA A 3 -58.73 -6.02 -32.70
CA ALA A 3 -58.33 -6.50 -34.02
C ALA A 3 -56.78 -6.53 -34.02
N SER A 4 -56.24 -7.66 -34.47
CA SER A 4 -55.08 -7.82 -35.37
C SER A 4 -54.02 -6.72 -35.50
N ALA A 5 -52.75 -7.13 -35.38
CA ALA A 5 -51.76 -6.87 -36.43
C ALA A 5 -50.67 -7.96 -36.43
N PHE A 6 -50.68 -8.75 -37.51
CA PHE A 6 -49.63 -9.65 -37.95
C PHE A 6 -48.45 -8.85 -38.54
N ALA A 7 -47.22 -9.35 -38.38
CA ALA A 7 -46.31 -9.47 -39.52
C ALA A 7 -45.21 -10.52 -39.24
N PRO A 8 -44.88 -11.38 -40.23
CA PRO A 8 -43.94 -12.49 -40.11
C PRO A 8 -42.55 -12.15 -40.67
N TRP A 9 -41.50 -12.84 -40.22
CA TRP A 9 -40.33 -13.05 -41.07
C TRP A 9 -39.69 -14.41 -40.80
N SER A 10 -40.03 -15.35 -41.68
CA SER A 10 -39.28 -16.58 -41.89
C SER A 10 -38.00 -16.31 -42.69
N CYS A 11 -36.94 -17.01 -42.29
CA CYS A 11 -35.90 -17.65 -43.09
C CYS A 11 -35.55 -17.07 -44.46
N CYS A 12 -34.29 -16.62 -44.61
CA CYS A 12 -33.56 -16.81 -45.86
C CYS A 12 -32.13 -17.30 -45.58
N LEU A 13 -31.88 -18.52 -46.03
CA LEU A 13 -30.64 -19.28 -46.01
C LEU A 13 -29.96 -19.10 -47.39
N LYS A 14 -28.63 -19.31 -47.45
CA LYS A 14 -27.76 -19.52 -48.64
C LYS A 14 -27.10 -18.23 -49.16
N LYS A 15 -25.82 -18.17 -49.56
CA LYS A 15 -24.77 -19.19 -49.78
C LYS A 15 -23.42 -18.46 -50.06
N LEU A 16 -22.32 -19.08 -49.60
CA LEU A 16 -21.04 -19.35 -50.29
C LEU A 16 -20.07 -18.24 -50.77
N GLY A 17 -18.81 -18.41 -50.33
CA GLY A 17 -17.58 -18.31 -51.14
C GLY A 17 -16.89 -16.94 -51.12
N THR A 18 -15.57 -16.76 -51.02
CA THR A 18 -14.40 -17.63 -51.29
C THR A 18 -13.14 -17.01 -50.58
N PRO A 19 -11.86 -17.31 -50.91
CA PRO A 19 -10.88 -17.83 -49.94
C PRO A 19 -9.78 -16.81 -49.58
N ARG A 20 -9.13 -16.95 -48.42
CA ARG A 20 -7.85 -16.24 -48.17
C ARG A 20 -6.69 -17.21 -48.05
N ARG A 21 -5.81 -17.08 -49.04
CA ARG A 21 -4.57 -17.79 -49.36
C ARG A 21 -3.74 -18.27 -48.17
N ARG A 22 -3.41 -19.57 -48.21
CA ARG A 22 -2.09 -20.10 -47.86
C ARG A 22 -1.07 -19.74 -48.96
N ARG A 23 0.17 -19.46 -48.55
CA ARG A 23 1.45 -19.66 -49.25
C ARG A 23 2.44 -20.03 -48.13
N ASP A 24 2.86 -21.30 -48.06
CA ASP A 24 4.11 -21.85 -48.63
C ASP A 24 5.31 -21.18 -47.94
N LEU A 25 5.90 -21.78 -46.91
CA LEU A 25 6.84 -22.92 -46.94
C LEU A 25 8.03 -22.63 -47.87
N ASP A 26 9.12 -22.15 -47.29
CA ASP A 26 10.45 -22.37 -47.82
C ASP A 26 11.41 -22.66 -46.66
N THR A 27 12.52 -23.25 -47.06
CA THR A 27 13.24 -24.36 -46.48
C THR A 27 14.55 -23.83 -45.90
N THR A 28 15.20 -24.69 -45.12
CA THR A 28 16.65 -24.75 -44.84
C THR A 28 17.26 -23.78 -43.82
N GLU A 29 17.99 -24.43 -42.92
CA GLU A 29 18.77 -24.03 -41.74
C GLU A 29 20.08 -23.25 -42.08
N PRO A 30 21.08 -23.18 -41.19
CA PRO A 30 21.12 -22.65 -39.82
C PRO A 30 22.14 -21.49 -39.75
N THR A 31 22.02 -20.58 -38.78
CA THR A 31 23.16 -19.70 -38.46
C THR A 31 23.37 -19.64 -36.97
N THR A 32 24.38 -20.42 -36.56
CA THR A 32 25.06 -20.45 -35.28
C THR A 32 25.26 -19.05 -34.69
N VAL A 33 24.53 -18.73 -33.63
CA VAL A 33 24.83 -17.57 -32.79
C VAL A 33 25.93 -17.97 -31.81
N THR A 34 27.13 -17.44 -32.05
CA THR A 34 28.34 -17.65 -31.26
C THR A 34 28.16 -17.09 -29.84
N ILE A 35 28.07 -17.97 -28.86
CA ILE A 35 28.17 -17.64 -27.44
C ILE A 35 29.66 -17.40 -27.13
N SER A 36 30.08 -16.14 -27.04
CA SER A 36 31.40 -15.78 -26.51
C SER A 36 31.30 -15.59 -25.00
N THR A 37 31.69 -16.63 -24.26
CA THR A 37 31.90 -16.59 -22.82
C THR A 37 33.36 -16.21 -22.55
N HIS A 38 33.64 -14.93 -22.31
CA HIS A 38 34.97 -14.55 -21.84
C HIS A 38 35.07 -14.85 -20.34
N ARG A 39 35.89 -15.84 -20.00
CA ARG A 39 36.20 -16.29 -18.63
C ARG A 39 37.70 -16.15 -18.39
N ARG A 40 38.05 -15.82 -17.14
CA ARG A 40 39.38 -15.86 -16.48
C ARG A 40 40.28 -14.64 -16.74
N HIS A 41 41.10 -14.16 -15.80
CA HIS A 41 41.80 -14.77 -14.65
C HIS A 41 41.91 -13.75 -13.49
N ASP A 42 41.55 -14.13 -12.26
CA ASP A 42 42.42 -14.63 -11.18
C ASP A 42 43.54 -13.68 -10.70
N ARG A 43 43.39 -13.20 -9.46
CA ARG A 43 44.44 -13.24 -8.42
C ARG A 43 43.89 -12.88 -7.03
N PRO A 44 43.98 -13.79 -6.05
CA PRO A 44 44.11 -13.47 -4.63
C PRO A 44 45.53 -13.89 -4.15
N PRO A 45 45.82 -13.90 -2.83
CA PRO A 45 46.06 -12.78 -1.91
C PRO A 45 47.50 -12.84 -1.32
N ARG A 46 47.91 -11.90 -0.44
CA ARG A 46 48.57 -12.20 0.85
C ARG A 46 49.00 -10.97 1.70
N PRO A 47 49.21 -11.16 3.03
CA PRO A 47 49.29 -10.11 4.04
C PRO A 47 50.70 -9.90 4.64
N LEU A 48 50.73 -9.06 5.69
CA LEU A 48 51.76 -8.82 6.72
C LEU A 48 52.81 -7.76 6.40
N GLN A 49 52.75 -6.62 7.10
CA GLN A 49 53.75 -6.39 8.15
C GLN A 49 53.34 -5.29 9.14
N GLN A 50 53.29 -5.74 10.38
CA GLN A 50 53.29 -5.02 11.63
C GLN A 50 54.68 -4.41 11.86
N LYS A 51 54.78 -3.15 12.32
CA LYS A 51 55.91 -2.75 13.18
C LYS A 51 55.55 -1.59 14.11
N GLU A 52 55.43 -1.94 15.37
CA GLU A 52 55.55 -1.07 16.53
C GLU A 52 56.87 -0.28 16.52
N SER A 53 56.79 0.99 16.92
CA SER A 53 57.81 1.68 17.73
C SER A 53 57.25 3.09 17.98
N SER A 54 57.38 3.73 19.12
CA SER A 54 58.11 3.42 20.33
C SER A 54 57.55 4.32 21.43
N ARG A 55 57.44 3.72 22.60
CA ARG A 55 57.18 4.32 23.90
C ARG A 55 57.97 5.63 24.06
N LEU A 56 57.27 6.72 24.36
CA LEU A 56 57.87 7.88 25.01
C LEU A 56 57.29 8.02 26.41
N SER A 57 58.25 8.09 27.32
CA SER A 57 58.17 7.76 28.72
C SER A 57 57.80 8.98 29.57
N ARG A 58 56.75 8.80 30.39
CA ARG A 58 56.66 9.15 31.82
C ARG A 58 57.48 10.36 32.31
N ARG A 59 56.79 11.44 32.74
CA ARG A 59 56.92 12.16 34.04
C ARG A 59 55.60 12.93 34.27
N LEU A 60 54.69 12.42 35.11
CA LEU A 60 54.53 12.64 36.56
C LEU A 60 54.16 14.09 36.93
N VAL A 61 52.86 14.33 37.12
CA VAL A 61 52.33 15.24 38.15
C VAL A 61 51.21 14.46 38.84
N ILE A 62 51.47 14.03 40.08
CA ILE A 62 50.48 13.48 40.98
C ILE A 62 50.16 14.57 42.00
N GLU A 63 48.91 14.56 42.46
CA GLU A 63 48.38 15.16 43.69
C GLU A 63 47.68 16.50 43.53
N LEU A 64 46.35 16.45 43.36
CA LEU A 64 45.39 16.62 44.46
C LEU A 64 43.98 16.81 43.86
N GLY A 65 43.14 15.79 43.96
CA GLY A 65 41.80 15.87 43.36
C GLY A 65 40.96 14.63 43.56
N PHE A 66 40.82 14.25 44.81
CA PHE A 66 39.82 13.33 45.35
C PHE A 66 38.46 13.48 44.65
N CYS A 67 38.07 12.49 43.84
CA CYS A 67 36.69 12.03 43.61
C CYS A 67 36.70 10.88 42.59
N LEU A 68 37.17 9.71 43.03
CA LEU A 68 36.69 8.45 42.49
C LEU A 68 35.22 8.32 42.90
N GLY A 69 34.32 8.65 41.99
CA GLY A 69 32.90 8.56 42.27
C GLY A 69 32.07 9.02 41.08
N LEU A 70 31.57 8.03 40.35
CA LEU A 70 30.36 8.09 39.53
C LEU A 70 30.46 8.88 38.23
N VAL A 71 30.77 8.11 37.19
CA VAL A 71 30.12 8.12 35.87
C VAL A 71 30.00 9.49 35.18
N ASP A 72 30.73 9.62 34.07
CA ASP A 72 30.31 10.45 32.95
C ASP A 72 28.89 10.04 32.53
N ALA A 73 27.88 10.58 33.20
CA ALA A 73 26.48 10.54 32.79
C ALA A 73 26.25 11.58 31.68
N PHE A 74 27.09 11.52 30.66
CA PHE A 74 26.83 12.12 29.37
C PHE A 74 26.74 10.95 28.38
N ILE A 75 25.67 10.92 27.61
CA ILE A 75 25.28 9.84 26.69
C ILE A 75 24.49 8.72 27.38
N GLN A 76 23.23 9.01 27.71
CA GLN A 76 22.11 8.32 27.08
C GLN A 76 20.82 9.09 27.38
N GLN A 77 20.61 10.22 26.69
CA GLN A 77 19.23 10.59 26.41
C GLN A 77 18.68 9.50 25.50
N PRO A 78 17.56 8.83 25.84
CA PRO A 78 16.82 8.08 24.84
C PRO A 78 16.39 9.12 23.80
N ARG A 79 17.10 9.18 22.67
CA ARG A 79 16.52 9.70 21.44
C ARG A 79 15.52 8.63 21.00
N GLU A 80 14.35 8.66 21.61
CA GLU A 80 13.18 8.00 21.05
C GLU A 80 12.74 8.81 19.83
N GLY A 81 13.49 8.62 18.75
CA GLY A 81 12.95 8.71 17.42
C GLY A 81 12.06 7.49 17.19
N PHE A 82 10.90 7.47 17.86
CA PHE A 82 9.72 6.82 17.34
C PHE A 82 8.68 7.91 17.23
N ALA A 83 8.38 8.28 15.99
CA ALA A 83 7.19 9.06 15.70
C ALA A 83 6.03 8.39 16.41
N ALA A 84 5.41 9.11 17.35
CA ALA A 84 4.23 8.65 18.07
C ALA A 84 3.16 8.26 17.04
N GLU A 85 3.00 6.96 16.82
CA GLU A 85 1.96 6.43 15.95
C GLU A 85 0.63 6.55 16.72
N SER A 86 -0.21 7.45 16.23
CA SER A 86 -1.67 7.49 16.43
C SER A 86 -2.19 7.46 17.88
N GLN A 87 -2.03 8.56 18.62
CA GLN A 87 -2.87 8.79 19.79
C GLN A 87 -4.24 9.32 19.34
N CYS A 88 -5.14 8.42 18.96
CA CYS A 88 -6.53 8.77 18.85
C CYS A 88 -7.38 7.53 19.17
N GLU A 89 -8.31 7.67 20.13
CA GLU A 89 -9.11 6.57 20.64
C GLU A 89 -10.15 6.15 19.61
N LEU A 90 -10.16 4.87 19.23
CA LEU A 90 -11.07 4.35 18.21
C LEU A 90 -12.47 4.12 18.80
N THR A 91 -13.47 4.78 18.22
CA THR A 91 -14.89 4.56 18.54
C THR A 91 -15.42 3.41 17.69
N LEU A 92 -15.97 2.38 18.34
CA LEU A 92 -16.51 1.18 17.68
C LEU A 92 -17.99 1.38 17.30
N ALA A 93 -18.31 1.18 16.03
CA ALA A 93 -19.67 1.17 15.52
C ALA A 93 -20.31 -0.23 15.61
N PRO A 94 -21.66 -0.34 15.60
CA PRO A 94 -22.36 -1.64 15.59
C PRO A 94 -21.99 -2.56 14.42
N SER A 95 -21.52 -2.00 13.29
CA SER A 95 -21.04 -2.79 12.15
C SER A 95 -19.67 -3.45 12.37
N GLY A 96 -19.01 -3.18 13.51
CA GLY A 96 -17.65 -3.61 13.81
C GLY A 96 -16.57 -2.68 13.24
N LEU A 97 -16.95 -1.68 12.43
CA LEU A 97 -16.04 -0.63 11.98
C LEU A 97 -15.68 0.27 13.16
N ALA A 98 -14.39 0.47 13.41
CA ALA A 98 -13.95 1.47 14.38
C ALA A 98 -13.31 2.66 13.67
N TYR A 99 -13.55 3.86 14.16
CA TYR A 99 -13.04 5.09 13.54
C TYR A 99 -12.50 6.06 14.58
N CYS A 100 -11.67 6.97 14.11
CA CYS A 100 -11.22 8.08 14.92
C CYS A 100 -10.82 9.26 14.03
N ASP A 101 -11.43 10.42 14.28
CA ASP A 101 -11.09 11.66 13.61
C ASP A 101 -9.83 12.28 14.21
N ARG A 102 -8.71 12.13 13.51
CA ARG A 102 -7.45 12.80 13.87
C ARG A 102 -7.52 14.30 13.62
N VAL A 103 -8.20 14.69 12.55
CA VAL A 103 -8.46 16.08 12.19
C VAL A 103 -9.88 16.16 11.66
N VAL A 104 -10.73 16.95 12.30
CA VAL A 104 -12.07 17.22 11.78
C VAL A 104 -11.95 18.24 10.65
N GLY A 105 -12.52 17.93 9.48
CA GLY A 105 -12.52 18.83 8.33
C GLY A 105 -13.40 20.05 8.57
N THR A 106 -13.07 21.17 7.93
CA THR A 106 -13.85 22.42 8.00
C THR A 106 -14.71 22.67 6.76
N GLY A 107 -14.60 21.80 5.75
CA GLY A 107 -15.36 21.91 4.51
C GLY A 107 -16.72 21.20 4.58
N PRO A 108 -17.42 21.07 3.43
CA PRO A 108 -18.70 20.38 3.36
C PRO A 108 -18.56 18.89 3.70
N GLU A 109 -19.65 18.31 4.21
CA GLU A 109 -19.75 16.86 4.44
C GLU A 109 -19.74 16.07 3.13
N ALA A 110 -19.27 14.82 3.20
CA ALA A 110 -19.35 13.91 2.08
C ALA A 110 -20.81 13.57 1.73
N THR A 111 -21.21 13.75 0.47
CA THR A 111 -22.57 13.43 0.00
C THR A 111 -22.57 12.14 -0.83
N LYS A 112 -23.59 11.28 -0.63
CA LYS A 112 -23.74 10.03 -1.38
C LYS A 112 -23.78 10.27 -2.89
N GLY A 113 -23.02 9.48 -3.65
CA GLY A 113 -22.92 9.56 -5.11
C GLY A 113 -22.02 10.68 -5.63
N GLN A 114 -21.48 11.52 -4.75
CA GLN A 114 -20.57 12.60 -5.12
C GLN A 114 -19.21 12.04 -5.51
N LEU A 115 -18.63 12.62 -6.57
CA LEU A 115 -17.24 12.36 -6.94
C LEU A 115 -16.30 13.12 -6.00
N ILE A 116 -15.44 12.39 -5.30
CA ILE A 116 -14.52 12.95 -4.29
C ILE A 116 -13.07 12.55 -4.58
N LYS A 117 -12.13 13.31 -3.98
CA LYS A 117 -10.71 12.98 -3.94
C LYS A 117 -10.30 12.69 -2.49
N ALA A 118 -9.52 11.63 -2.30
CA ALA A 118 -8.96 11.29 -1.00
C ALA A 118 -7.52 10.81 -1.11
N HIS A 119 -6.70 11.24 -0.15
CA HIS A 119 -5.43 10.59 0.15
C HIS A 119 -5.66 9.47 1.16
N TYR A 120 -4.83 8.44 1.10
CA TYR A 120 -4.86 7.34 2.04
C TYR A 120 -3.53 6.60 2.19
N VAL A 121 -3.40 5.92 3.32
CA VAL A 121 -2.43 4.86 3.58
C VAL A 121 -3.18 3.66 4.16
N GLY A 122 -3.06 2.49 3.53
CA GLY A 122 -3.61 1.23 4.00
C GLY A 122 -2.53 0.33 4.59
N LYS A 123 -2.73 -0.13 5.82
CA LYS A 123 -1.83 -0.98 6.61
C LYS A 123 -2.56 -2.21 7.14
N LEU A 124 -1.84 -3.31 7.30
CA LEU A 124 -2.29 -4.46 8.09
C LEU A 124 -2.01 -4.20 9.58
N GLU A 125 -2.61 -5.00 10.48
CA GLU A 125 -2.37 -4.89 11.93
C GLU A 125 -0.90 -5.14 12.33
N ASN A 126 -0.13 -5.83 11.49
CA ASN A 126 1.32 -5.99 11.69
C ASN A 126 2.15 -4.76 11.26
N GLY A 127 1.51 -3.65 10.92
CA GLY A 127 2.15 -2.40 10.47
C GLY A 127 2.56 -2.38 9.00
N LYS A 128 2.45 -3.50 8.27
CA LYS A 128 2.82 -3.56 6.85
C LYS A 128 1.86 -2.72 6.01
N VAL A 129 2.39 -1.68 5.36
CA VAL A 129 1.67 -0.91 4.35
C VAL A 129 1.46 -1.79 3.11
N PHE A 130 0.21 -1.96 2.68
CA PHE A 130 -0.13 -2.70 1.46
C PHE A 130 -0.43 -1.79 0.27
N ASP A 131 -0.94 -0.58 0.52
CA ASP A 131 -1.24 0.40 -0.52
C ASP A 131 -1.22 1.83 0.04
N SER A 132 -0.88 2.80 -0.80
CA SER A 132 -0.95 4.22 -0.45
C SER A 132 -1.11 5.09 -1.69
N SER A 133 -2.00 6.07 -1.61
CA SER A 133 -2.11 7.13 -2.63
C SER A 133 -0.81 7.92 -2.82
N TYR A 134 -0.01 8.08 -1.76
CA TYR A 134 1.26 8.80 -1.80
C TYR A 134 2.29 8.04 -2.65
N ASN A 135 2.35 6.71 -2.52
CA ASN A 135 3.19 5.86 -3.36
C ASN A 135 2.76 5.88 -4.83
N ARG A 136 1.49 6.18 -5.10
CA ARG A 136 0.94 6.32 -6.46
C ARG A 136 1.11 7.74 -7.03
N GLY A 137 1.57 8.70 -6.22
CA GLY A 137 1.79 10.09 -6.62
C GLY A 137 0.53 10.92 -6.88
N LYS A 138 -0.67 10.40 -6.57
CA LYS A 138 -1.93 11.13 -6.77
C LYS A 138 -3.04 10.65 -5.82
N PRO A 139 -3.99 11.54 -5.46
CA PRO A 139 -5.19 11.14 -4.74
C PRO A 139 -6.01 10.09 -5.51
N LEU A 140 -6.77 9.28 -4.78
CA LEU A 140 -7.79 8.43 -5.36
C LEU A 140 -9.05 9.26 -5.64
N THR A 141 -9.55 9.19 -6.87
CA THR A 141 -10.82 9.80 -7.26
C THR A 141 -11.87 8.71 -7.43
N PHE A 142 -12.99 8.81 -6.72
CA PHE A 142 -14.07 7.81 -6.76
C PHE A 142 -15.40 8.45 -6.32
N ARG A 143 -16.52 7.77 -6.60
CA ARG A 143 -17.85 8.14 -6.11
C ARG A 143 -18.11 7.47 -4.76
N VAL A 144 -18.41 8.26 -3.74
CA VAL A 144 -18.65 7.74 -2.37
C VAL A 144 -20.07 7.19 -2.22
N GLY A 145 -20.22 6.08 -1.50
CA GLY A 145 -21.54 5.53 -1.12
C GLY A 145 -22.27 4.80 -2.24
N VAL A 146 -21.55 4.37 -3.28
CA VAL A 146 -22.10 3.63 -4.43
C VAL A 146 -21.41 2.30 -4.68
N GLY A 147 -20.50 1.86 -3.78
CA GLY A 147 -19.80 0.58 -3.90
C GLY A 147 -18.63 0.57 -4.89
N GLU A 148 -18.06 1.74 -5.24
CA GLU A 148 -16.81 1.82 -6.01
C GLU A 148 -15.57 1.43 -5.17
N VAL A 149 -15.70 1.52 -3.84
CA VAL A 149 -14.67 1.15 -2.86
C VAL A 149 -15.21 0.10 -1.89
N ILE A 150 -14.34 -0.42 -1.01
CA ILE A 150 -14.74 -1.40 0.01
C ILE A 150 -15.83 -0.81 0.92
N LYS A 151 -16.74 -1.65 1.41
CA LYS A 151 -17.90 -1.22 2.20
C LYS A 151 -17.53 -0.36 3.40
N GLY A 152 -16.43 -0.69 4.08
CA GLY A 152 -15.97 0.08 5.22
C GLY A 152 -15.48 1.49 4.87
N TRP A 153 -15.03 1.74 3.63
CA TRP A 153 -14.73 3.09 3.18
C TRP A 153 -15.99 3.90 2.92
N ASP A 154 -16.99 3.30 2.26
CA ASP A 154 -18.27 3.97 2.05
C ASP A 154 -18.91 4.35 3.40
N GLN A 155 -18.98 3.42 4.37
CA GLN A 155 -19.48 3.71 5.71
C GLN A 155 -18.59 4.68 6.50
N GLY A 156 -17.27 4.54 6.39
CA GLY A 156 -16.31 5.35 7.14
C GLY A 156 -16.24 6.82 6.69
N ILE A 157 -16.55 7.10 5.42
CA ILE A 157 -16.49 8.45 4.84
C ILE A 157 -17.89 9.09 4.80
N LEU A 158 -18.89 8.39 4.28
CA LEU A 158 -20.26 8.90 4.20
C LEU A 158 -20.95 8.92 5.57
N GLY A 159 -20.51 8.07 6.48
CA GLY A 159 -21.22 7.78 7.71
C GLY A 159 -22.16 6.57 7.58
N GLY A 160 -22.62 6.10 8.73
CA GLY A 160 -23.49 4.95 8.90
C GLY A 160 -23.99 4.88 10.34
N ASP A 161 -24.57 3.75 10.73
CA ASP A 161 -25.05 3.58 12.11
C ASP A 161 -23.87 3.70 13.09
N GLY A 162 -23.89 4.73 13.93
CA GLY A 162 -22.81 5.02 14.89
C GLY A 162 -21.55 5.66 14.30
N ILE A 163 -21.54 6.03 13.02
CA ILE A 163 -20.40 6.67 12.36
C ILE A 163 -20.86 8.02 11.75
N PRO A 164 -20.36 9.17 12.23
CA PRO A 164 -20.66 10.46 11.64
C PRO A 164 -20.01 10.60 10.25
N PRO A 165 -20.56 11.40 9.33
CA PRO A 165 -19.91 11.69 8.05
C PRO A 165 -18.53 12.37 8.24
N MET A 166 -17.66 12.23 7.25
CA MET A 166 -16.43 13.01 7.15
C MET A 166 -16.66 14.35 6.47
N PHE A 167 -15.94 15.37 6.92
CA PHE A 167 -15.91 16.70 6.32
C PHE A 167 -14.66 16.90 5.47
N ALA A 168 -14.77 17.66 4.39
CA ALA A 168 -13.63 17.95 3.52
C ALA A 168 -12.49 18.67 4.29
N GLY A 169 -11.25 18.28 4.00
CA GLY A 169 -10.06 18.63 4.78
C GLY A 169 -9.80 17.74 6.00
N GLY A 170 -10.71 16.81 6.31
CA GLY A 170 -10.59 15.93 7.49
C GLY A 170 -9.64 14.76 7.29
N LYS A 171 -9.06 14.29 8.39
CA LYS A 171 -8.22 13.08 8.47
C LYS A 171 -8.83 12.11 9.48
N ARG A 172 -9.18 10.92 9.03
CA ARG A 172 -9.79 9.87 9.84
C ARG A 172 -9.01 8.57 9.74
N THR A 173 -8.75 7.95 10.88
CA THR A 173 -8.29 6.57 10.95
C THR A 173 -9.49 5.64 10.99
N LEU A 174 -9.47 4.60 10.18
CA LEU A 174 -10.49 3.56 10.14
C LEU A 174 -9.84 2.21 10.41
N LYS A 175 -10.44 1.42 11.30
CA LYS A 175 -10.15 0.00 11.53
C LYS A 175 -11.33 -0.81 11.01
N LEU A 176 -11.09 -1.53 9.92
CA LEU A 176 -12.11 -2.29 9.21
C LEU A 176 -11.97 -3.77 9.54
N PRO A 177 -13.04 -4.41 10.02
CA PRO A 177 -13.08 -5.87 10.12
C PRO A 177 -13.14 -6.49 8.71
N PRO A 178 -12.79 -7.77 8.55
CA PRO A 178 -12.66 -8.40 7.23
C PRO A 178 -13.92 -8.31 6.38
N GLU A 179 -15.10 -8.39 6.99
CA GLU A 179 -16.41 -8.34 6.34
C GLU A 179 -16.68 -7.00 5.63
N LEU A 180 -16.07 -5.92 6.13
CA LEU A 180 -16.13 -4.58 5.54
C LEU A 180 -14.92 -4.26 4.65
N GLY A 181 -13.95 -5.17 4.58
CA GLY A 181 -12.77 -5.13 3.72
C GLY A 181 -12.84 -6.13 2.57
N TYR A 182 -11.95 -7.12 2.59
CA TYR A 182 -11.80 -8.13 1.53
C TYR A 182 -12.23 -9.56 1.93
N GLY A 183 -12.68 -9.75 3.17
CA GLY A 183 -13.16 -11.02 3.73
C GLY A 183 -12.17 -12.18 3.64
N MET A 184 -12.71 -13.39 3.66
CA MET A 184 -11.95 -14.66 3.57
C MET A 184 -11.14 -14.84 2.27
N ARG A 185 -11.35 -13.99 1.27
CA ARG A 185 -10.63 -14.10 -0.01
C ARG A 185 -9.27 -13.40 0.02
N GLY A 186 -9.11 -12.38 0.86
CA GLY A 186 -7.97 -11.47 0.79
C GLY A 186 -7.91 -10.69 -0.54
N ALA A 187 -6.77 -10.06 -0.81
CA ALA A 187 -6.55 -9.28 -2.03
C ALA A 187 -5.07 -9.20 -2.45
N GLY A 188 -4.86 -8.85 -3.73
CA GLY A 188 -3.51 -8.72 -4.29
C GLY A 188 -2.75 -10.05 -4.36
N CYS A 189 -3.43 -11.14 -4.73
CA CYS A 189 -2.85 -12.47 -4.77
C CYS A 189 -2.04 -12.72 -6.05
N LYS A 190 -0.79 -13.17 -5.90
CA LYS A 190 0.12 -13.56 -6.98
C LYS A 190 0.93 -14.78 -6.55
N GLY A 191 0.86 -15.87 -7.32
CA GLY A 191 1.67 -17.08 -7.07
C GLY A 191 1.41 -17.77 -5.72
N GLY A 192 0.17 -17.75 -5.23
CA GLY A 192 -0.20 -18.37 -3.94
C GLY A 192 0.01 -17.49 -2.71
N SER A 193 0.61 -16.30 -2.86
CA SER A 193 0.75 -15.32 -1.79
C SER A 193 -0.12 -14.10 -2.06
N CYS A 194 -0.81 -13.59 -1.04
CA CYS A 194 -1.63 -12.39 -1.12
C CYS A 194 -0.98 -11.24 -0.35
N ILE A 195 -0.98 -10.04 -0.94
CA ILE A 195 -0.51 -8.83 -0.26
C ILE A 195 -1.37 -8.57 0.99
N ILE A 196 -2.68 -8.78 0.86
CA ILE A 196 -3.66 -8.78 1.94
C ILE A 196 -4.13 -10.22 2.13
N PRO A 197 -3.75 -10.90 3.22
CA PRO A 197 -4.21 -12.25 3.51
C PRO A 197 -5.74 -12.34 3.66
N PRO A 198 -6.32 -13.55 3.57
CA PRO A 198 -7.66 -13.84 4.06
C PRO A 198 -7.91 -13.31 5.47
N ASP A 199 -9.16 -12.92 5.76
CA ASP A 199 -9.64 -12.55 7.10
C ASP A 199 -8.79 -11.50 7.82
N SER A 200 -8.18 -10.60 7.04
CA SER A 200 -7.33 -9.53 7.57
C SER A 200 -8.13 -8.32 7.99
N ILE A 201 -7.85 -7.81 9.18
CA ILE A 201 -8.26 -6.49 9.62
C ILE A 201 -7.40 -5.44 8.92
N LEU A 202 -8.04 -4.38 8.43
CA LEU A 202 -7.38 -3.31 7.68
C LEU A 202 -7.40 -2.01 8.46
N LEU A 203 -6.25 -1.35 8.55
CA LEU A 203 -6.10 -0.01 9.09
C LEU A 203 -5.91 0.97 7.94
N PHE A 204 -6.76 1.99 7.88
CA PHE A 204 -6.64 3.05 6.89
C PHE A 204 -6.53 4.40 7.56
N ASP A 205 -5.53 5.18 7.19
CA ASP A 205 -5.51 6.61 7.43
C ASP A 205 -6.02 7.29 6.16
N VAL A 206 -7.21 7.89 6.23
CA VAL A 206 -7.90 8.54 5.12
C VAL A 206 -7.88 10.05 5.32
N GLU A 207 -7.50 10.78 4.29
CA GLU A 207 -7.55 12.24 4.22
C GLU A 207 -8.52 12.63 3.10
N PHE A 208 -9.69 13.13 3.51
CA PHE A 208 -10.73 13.55 2.59
C PHE A 208 -10.41 14.95 2.08
N ILE A 209 -9.98 15.07 0.82
CA ILE A 209 -9.59 16.36 0.24
C ILE A 209 -10.83 17.21 -0.04
N GLY A 210 -11.86 16.60 -0.63
CA GLY A 210 -13.11 17.27 -0.99
C GLY A 210 -13.68 16.76 -2.31
N LYS A 211 -14.59 17.55 -2.89
CA LYS A 211 -15.17 17.29 -4.21
C LYS A 211 -14.05 17.25 -5.27
N ALA A 212 -14.13 16.27 -6.18
CA ALA A 212 -13.17 16.08 -7.25
C ALA A 212 -13.23 17.18 -8.32
#